data_AF-A0A941BST8-F1
#
_entry.id   AF-A0A941BST8-F1
#
_cell.length_a   1.000
_cell.length_b   1.000
_cell.length_c   1.000
_cell.angle_alpha   90.00
_cell.angle_beta   90.00
_cell.angle_gamma   90.00
#
_symmetry.space_group_name_H-M   'P 1'
#
loop_
_entity.id
_entity.type
_entity.pdbx_description
1 polymer ?
#
loop_
_entity_poly.entity_id
_entity_poly.type
_entity_poly.pdbx_seq_one_letter_code
_entity_poly.pdbx_strand_id
1 'polypeptide(L)'
;MEEHLTVGRVAELAGVSVRTLHHYDAIGLVRASARTAAGYRAYSAADVERLRDVLAYRRLGFGLREIADLVDDPATDAVARLRRLRGLLLDQRDRAAAMVTAIDRELEARAMGIRPTSEERLRAFGPQLYDAIGPAYPATRRTEPRIAARVWEALGDARTVLNVGAGTGSYEPLDREVTAVEPSAVMRAQRPEGAARCVAAAAESLPFADRSFDAAMAFSTVHHWRDPIAGLREMRRVARRVVVFTHDASDTGWRHRFWLTRDYLPEVAGLVAGRPSVDRLARAIGARIEPVLIPWDCADGFLEAYWRRPEAYLDDHVRRAVSVWTRVGPEAERRAVDGLRHDLASGRWAERNRDLVDLDAAELGLRLLVA
;
A
#
# COMPACT_ATOMS: atom_id res chain seq x y z
N MET A 1 16.19 -39.03 -20.04
CA MET A 1 17.18 -38.50 -19.09
C MET A 1 16.82 -37.05 -18.90
N GLU A 2 16.22 -36.67 -17.76
CA GLU A 2 15.92 -35.26 -17.52
C GLU A 2 17.24 -34.49 -17.44
N GLU A 3 17.39 -33.50 -18.31
CA GLU A 3 18.56 -32.65 -18.34
C GLU A 3 18.58 -31.81 -17.06
N HIS A 4 19.58 -32.02 -16.21
CA HIS A 4 19.75 -31.26 -14.98
C HIS A 4 20.93 -30.29 -15.12
N LEU A 5 20.71 -29.04 -14.73
CA LEU A 5 21.73 -28.00 -14.79
C LEU A 5 22.44 -27.90 -13.44
N THR A 6 23.77 -27.79 -13.47
CA THR A 6 24.55 -27.59 -12.24
C THR A 6 24.30 -26.19 -11.67
N VAL A 7 24.44 -26.03 -10.35
CA VAL A 7 24.28 -24.74 -9.67
C VAL A 7 25.09 -23.60 -10.31
N GLY A 8 26.31 -23.89 -10.79
CA GLY A 8 27.14 -22.90 -11.47
C GLY A 8 26.55 -22.44 -12.80
N ARG A 9 26.06 -23.39 -13.62
CA ARG A 9 25.44 -23.09 -14.90
C ARG A 9 24.10 -22.36 -14.74
N VAL A 10 23.30 -22.76 -13.75
CA VAL A 10 22.04 -22.07 -13.42
C VAL A 10 22.32 -20.64 -12.97
N ALA A 11 23.29 -20.42 -12.08
CA ALA A 11 23.67 -19.09 -11.60
C ALA A 11 24.09 -18.18 -12.75
N GLU A 12 24.94 -18.67 -13.65
CA GLU A 12 25.39 -17.96 -14.85
C GLU A 12 24.22 -17.56 -15.76
N LEU A 13 23.38 -18.53 -16.16
CA LEU A 13 22.26 -18.29 -17.07
C LEU A 13 21.19 -17.37 -16.47
N ALA A 14 20.95 -17.49 -15.17
CA ALA A 14 19.97 -16.66 -14.46
C ALA A 14 20.52 -15.28 -14.10
N GLY A 15 21.83 -15.05 -14.26
CA GLY A 15 22.49 -13.79 -13.89
C GLY A 15 22.48 -13.53 -12.37
N VAL A 16 22.53 -14.58 -11.55
CA VAL A 16 22.56 -14.49 -10.08
C VAL A 16 23.80 -15.15 -9.52
N SER A 17 24.18 -14.80 -8.29
CA SER A 17 25.29 -15.47 -7.63
C SER A 17 24.91 -16.88 -7.18
N VAL A 18 25.88 -17.80 -7.13
CA VAL A 18 25.69 -19.13 -6.49
C VAL A 18 25.21 -18.97 -5.04
N ARG A 19 25.69 -17.94 -4.33
CA ARG A 19 25.25 -17.60 -2.97
C ARG A 19 23.74 -17.29 -2.92
N THR A 20 23.20 -16.63 -3.93
CA THR A 20 21.76 -16.34 -4.05
C THR A 20 20.96 -17.64 -4.18
N LEU A 21 21.40 -18.57 -5.04
CA LEU A 21 20.76 -19.88 -5.17
C LEU A 21 20.84 -20.70 -3.88
N HIS A 22 21.97 -20.63 -3.16
CA HIS A 22 22.09 -21.26 -1.85
C HIS A 22 21.12 -20.66 -0.82
N HIS A 23 20.97 -19.34 -0.81
CA HIS A 23 20.02 -18.67 0.05
C HIS A 23 18.58 -19.08 -0.26
N TYR A 24 18.17 -19.09 -1.53
CA TYR A 24 16.82 -19.52 -1.95
C TYR A 24 16.50 -20.95 -1.55
N ASP A 25 17.46 -21.86 -1.67
CA ASP A 25 17.28 -23.24 -1.25
C ASP A 25 17.14 -23.36 0.28
N ALA A 26 17.97 -22.62 1.04
CA ALA A 26 17.94 -22.62 2.50
C ALA A 26 16.59 -22.12 3.06
N ILE A 27 15.98 -21.12 2.42
CA ILE A 27 14.64 -20.63 2.79
C ILE A 27 13.50 -21.44 2.14
N GLY A 28 13.83 -22.45 1.33
CA GLY A 28 12.86 -23.31 0.64
C GLY A 28 12.21 -22.70 -0.60
N LEU A 29 12.65 -21.53 -1.05
CA LEU A 29 12.07 -20.81 -2.18
C LEU A 29 12.41 -21.47 -3.53
N VAL A 30 13.65 -21.94 -3.73
CA VAL A 30 14.04 -22.71 -4.92
C VAL A 30 15.03 -23.78 -4.47
N ARG A 31 14.61 -25.05 -4.47
CA ARG A 31 15.45 -26.18 -4.06
C ARG A 31 15.89 -26.96 -5.27
N ALA A 32 17.15 -27.38 -5.29
CA ALA A 32 17.63 -28.29 -6.31
C ALA A 32 16.98 -29.67 -6.11
N SER A 33 16.36 -30.23 -7.14
CA SER A 33 15.73 -31.56 -7.07
C SER A 33 16.74 -32.70 -6.95
N ALA A 34 18.00 -32.47 -7.32
CA ALA A 34 19.01 -33.50 -7.39
C ALA A 34 20.42 -33.01 -7.01
N ARG A 35 21.34 -33.97 -6.93
CA ARG A 35 22.78 -33.72 -6.89
C ARG A 35 23.49 -34.52 -7.97
N THR A 36 24.56 -33.96 -8.52
CA THR A 36 25.44 -34.66 -9.45
C THR A 36 26.24 -35.75 -8.74
N ALA A 37 26.86 -36.66 -9.50
CA ALA A 37 27.76 -37.69 -8.95
C ALA A 37 28.93 -37.10 -8.13
N ALA A 38 29.36 -35.88 -8.44
CA ALA A 38 30.40 -35.15 -7.70
C ALA A 38 29.86 -34.35 -6.50
N GLY A 39 28.56 -34.45 -6.17
CA GLY A 39 27.94 -33.83 -4.99
C GLY A 39 27.40 -32.41 -5.19
N TYR A 40 27.54 -31.82 -6.38
CA TYR A 40 27.00 -30.48 -6.67
C TYR A 40 25.49 -30.50 -6.82
N ARG A 41 24.82 -29.41 -6.44
CA ARG A 41 23.37 -29.24 -6.68
C ARG A 41 23.06 -29.25 -8.18
N ALA A 42 22.02 -29.97 -8.55
CA ALA A 42 21.55 -30.16 -9.91
C ALA A 42 20.05 -29.83 -9.97
N TYR A 43 19.69 -28.92 -10.88
CA TYR A 43 18.35 -28.35 -11.01
C TYR A 43 17.66 -28.95 -12.22
N SER A 44 16.46 -29.51 -12.01
CA SER A 44 15.58 -29.99 -13.07
C SER A 44 14.94 -28.84 -13.84
N ALA A 45 14.25 -29.17 -14.94
CA ALA A 45 13.47 -28.18 -15.70
C ALA A 45 12.42 -27.47 -14.83
N ALA A 46 11.75 -28.20 -13.92
CA ALA A 46 10.76 -27.63 -13.00
C ALA A 46 11.40 -26.64 -12.01
N ASP A 47 12.60 -26.95 -11.49
CA ASP A 47 13.31 -26.03 -10.59
C ASP A 47 13.71 -24.74 -11.31
N VAL A 48 14.10 -24.87 -12.59
CA VAL A 48 14.45 -23.72 -13.45
C VAL A 48 13.22 -22.87 -13.77
N GLU A 49 12.07 -23.47 -14.06
CA GLU A 49 10.81 -22.73 -14.24
C GLU A 49 10.43 -21.95 -12.98
N ARG A 50 10.53 -22.60 -11.82
CA ARG A 50 10.29 -21.95 -10.53
C ARG A 50 11.25 -20.81 -10.29
N LEU A 51 12.54 -21.00 -10.56
CA LEU A 51 13.55 -19.93 -10.47
C LEU A 51 13.23 -18.77 -11.41
N ARG A 52 12.79 -19.04 -12.65
CA ARG A 52 12.38 -18.01 -13.61
C ARG A 52 11.25 -17.14 -13.04
N ASP A 53 10.22 -17.76 -12.48
CA ASP A 53 9.09 -17.03 -11.88
C ASP A 53 9.55 -16.22 -10.66
N VAL A 54 10.34 -16.81 -9.77
CA VAL A 54 10.92 -16.12 -8.61
C VAL A 54 11.70 -14.86 -9.04
N LEU A 55 12.55 -14.97 -10.06
CA LEU A 55 13.34 -13.85 -10.55
C LEU A 55 12.49 -12.79 -11.27
N ALA A 56 11.42 -13.20 -11.93
CA ALA A 56 10.50 -12.28 -12.59
C ALA A 56 9.74 -11.44 -11.55
N TYR A 57 9.16 -12.06 -10.53
CA TYR A 57 8.50 -11.35 -9.43
C TYR A 57 9.49 -10.51 -8.63
N ARG A 58 10.72 -11.00 -8.39
CA ARG A 58 11.74 -10.21 -7.70
C ARG A 58 12.10 -8.93 -8.45
N ARG A 59 12.18 -8.98 -9.79
CA ARG A 59 12.40 -7.80 -10.64
C ARG A 59 11.24 -6.81 -10.61
N LEU A 60 10.03 -7.29 -10.37
CA LEU A 60 8.84 -6.46 -10.15
C LEU A 60 8.77 -5.88 -8.72
N GLY A 61 9.75 -6.17 -7.87
CA GLY A 61 9.88 -5.58 -6.53
C GLY A 61 9.32 -6.42 -5.38
N PHE A 62 8.75 -7.59 -5.65
CA PHE A 62 8.14 -8.45 -4.62
C PHE A 62 9.18 -8.99 -3.62
N GLY A 63 8.73 -9.23 -2.39
CA GLY A 63 9.52 -9.85 -1.32
C GLY A 63 9.58 -11.38 -1.45
N LEU A 64 10.62 -12.02 -0.89
CA LEU A 64 10.84 -13.47 -1.06
C LEU A 64 9.71 -14.35 -0.46
N ARG A 65 9.04 -13.87 0.59
CA ARG A 65 7.88 -14.58 1.18
C ARG A 65 6.66 -14.54 0.26
N GLU A 66 6.30 -13.36 -0.24
CA GLU A 66 5.17 -13.21 -1.18
C GLU A 66 5.41 -14.00 -2.47
N ILE A 67 6.66 -13.99 -2.95
CA ILE A 67 7.03 -14.78 -4.11
C ILE A 67 6.74 -16.26 -3.81
N ALA A 68 7.10 -16.78 -2.63
CA ALA A 68 6.80 -18.15 -2.23
C ALA A 68 5.29 -18.43 -2.34
N ASP A 69 4.45 -17.61 -1.72
CA ASP A 69 2.99 -17.76 -1.75
C ASP A 69 2.44 -17.78 -3.19
N LEU A 70 2.98 -16.92 -4.07
CA LEU A 70 2.58 -16.84 -5.48
C LEU A 70 3.06 -18.02 -6.34
N VAL A 71 4.22 -18.60 -6.03
CA VAL A 71 4.76 -19.73 -6.80
C VAL A 71 4.34 -21.08 -6.25
N ASP A 72 3.93 -21.16 -4.98
CA ASP A 72 3.47 -22.36 -4.28
C ASP A 72 1.96 -22.60 -4.40
N ASP A 73 1.20 -21.64 -4.91
CA ASP A 73 -0.24 -21.79 -5.13
C ASP A 73 -0.56 -22.98 -6.07
N PRO A 74 -1.10 -24.09 -5.54
CA PRO A 74 -1.37 -25.29 -6.32
C PRO A 74 -2.60 -25.17 -7.21
N ALA A 75 -3.43 -24.13 -7.04
CA ALA A 75 -4.59 -23.86 -7.88
C ALA A 75 -4.23 -23.11 -9.17
N THR A 76 -3.03 -22.51 -9.25
CA THR A 76 -2.61 -21.72 -10.41
C THR A 76 -1.73 -22.54 -11.36
N ASP A 77 -2.24 -22.86 -12.54
CA ASP A 77 -1.44 -23.53 -13.57
C ASP A 77 -0.31 -22.62 -14.14
N ALA A 78 0.65 -23.23 -14.85
CA ALA A 78 1.80 -22.51 -15.41
C ALA A 78 1.39 -21.37 -16.36
N VAL A 79 0.30 -21.54 -17.11
CA VAL A 79 -0.20 -20.54 -18.06
C VAL A 79 -0.84 -19.35 -17.31
N ALA A 80 -1.58 -19.62 -16.24
CA ALA A 80 -2.16 -18.60 -15.38
C ALA A 80 -1.08 -17.75 -14.68
N ARG A 81 0.01 -18.37 -14.20
CA ARG A 81 1.18 -17.63 -13.69
C ARG A 81 1.81 -16.72 -14.75
N LEU A 82 2.00 -17.22 -15.97
CA LEU A 82 2.54 -16.41 -17.08
C LEU A 82 1.61 -15.27 -17.49
N ARG A 83 0.28 -15.48 -17.50
CA ARG A 83 -0.71 -14.44 -17.77
C ARG A 83 -0.69 -13.36 -16.68
N ARG A 84 -0.61 -13.76 -15.41
CA ARG A 84 -0.47 -12.83 -14.27
C ARG A 84 0.81 -12.00 -14.42
N LEU A 85 1.94 -12.64 -14.65
CA LEU A 85 3.22 -11.96 -14.83
C LEU A 85 3.19 -10.99 -16.02
N ARG A 86 2.62 -11.42 -17.15
CA ARG A 86 2.42 -10.55 -18.33
C ARG A 86 1.55 -9.34 -18.00
N GLY A 87 0.47 -9.52 -17.25
CA GLY A 87 -0.38 -8.42 -16.78
C GLY A 87 0.41 -7.41 -15.97
N LEU A 88 1.17 -7.87 -14.97
CA LEU A 88 2.02 -7.01 -14.14
C LEU A 88 3.08 -6.24 -14.94
N LEU A 89 3.69 -6.88 -15.94
CA LEU A 89 4.67 -6.24 -16.81
C LEU A 89 4.04 -5.20 -17.74
N LEU A 90 2.85 -5.47 -18.27
CA LEU A 90 2.10 -4.50 -19.08
C LEU A 90 1.72 -3.28 -18.23
N ASP A 91 1.27 -3.50 -17.00
CA ASP A 91 0.97 -2.40 -16.07
C ASP A 91 2.23 -1.58 -15.76
N GLN A 92 3.38 -2.24 -15.51
CA GLN A 92 4.64 -1.54 -15.31
C GLN A 92 5.05 -0.71 -16.53
N ARG A 93 4.90 -1.25 -17.74
CA ARG A 93 5.14 -0.54 -19.00
C ARG A 93 4.23 0.69 -19.10
N ASP A 94 2.93 0.52 -18.87
CA ASP A 94 1.95 1.60 -19.04
C ASP A 94 2.20 2.73 -18.02
N ARG A 95 2.61 2.39 -16.79
CA ARG A 95 3.07 3.36 -15.79
C ARG A 95 4.32 4.10 -16.22
N ALA A 96 5.32 3.38 -16.74
CA ALA A 96 6.54 3.99 -17.24
C ALA A 96 6.24 4.95 -18.40
N ALA A 97 5.37 4.55 -19.34
CA ALA A 97 4.92 5.40 -20.44
C ALA A 97 4.18 6.65 -19.95
N ALA A 98 3.32 6.51 -18.93
CA ALA A 98 2.63 7.66 -18.32
C ALA A 98 3.60 8.62 -17.62
N MET A 99 4.61 8.10 -16.92
CA MET A 99 5.67 8.93 -16.31
C MET A 99 6.50 9.65 -17.37
N VAL A 100 6.85 8.97 -18.47
CA VAL A 100 7.53 9.58 -19.61
C VAL A 100 6.69 10.72 -20.17
N THR A 101 5.39 10.49 -20.41
CA THR A 101 4.47 11.55 -20.90
C THR A 101 4.38 12.74 -19.93
N ALA A 102 4.39 12.50 -18.62
CA ALA A 102 4.40 13.57 -17.62
C ALA A 102 5.71 14.38 -17.65
N ILE A 103 6.85 13.70 -17.80
CA ILE A 103 8.16 14.34 -17.97
C ILE A 103 8.20 15.15 -19.27
N ASP A 104 7.71 14.60 -20.38
CA ASP A 104 7.70 15.27 -21.68
C ASP A 104 6.90 16.58 -21.63
N ARG A 105 5.72 16.56 -20.98
CA ARG A 105 4.92 17.78 -20.77
C ARG A 105 5.64 18.81 -19.89
N GLU A 106 6.37 18.36 -18.87
CA GLU A 106 7.16 19.27 -18.04
C GLU A 106 8.34 19.86 -18.82
N LEU A 107 9.00 19.07 -19.66
CA LEU A 107 10.07 19.52 -20.56
C LEU A 107 9.54 20.58 -21.54
N GLU A 108 8.39 20.35 -22.17
CA GLU A 108 7.72 21.30 -23.07
C GLU A 108 7.34 22.60 -22.35
N ALA A 109 6.73 22.51 -21.17
CA ALA A 109 6.36 23.68 -20.36
C ALA A 109 7.61 24.53 -20.02
N ARG A 110 8.70 23.88 -19.60
CA ARG A 110 9.96 24.57 -19.31
C ARG A 110 10.59 25.19 -20.55
N ALA A 111 10.51 24.52 -21.70
CA ALA A 111 10.97 25.08 -22.98
C ALA A 111 10.18 26.33 -23.38
N MET A 112 8.89 26.40 -23.04
CA MET A 112 8.04 27.59 -23.22
C MET A 112 8.19 28.65 -22.11
N GLY A 113 9.15 28.49 -21.20
CA GLY A 113 9.40 29.44 -20.09
C GLY A 113 8.38 29.35 -18.94
N ILE A 114 7.47 28.38 -18.97
CA ILE A 114 6.47 28.14 -17.93
C ILE A 114 7.10 27.26 -16.85
N ARG A 115 7.14 27.75 -15.60
CA ARG A 115 7.54 26.94 -14.44
C ARG A 115 6.30 26.41 -13.74
N PRO A 116 5.97 25.11 -13.87
CA PRO A 116 4.86 24.54 -13.13
C PRO A 116 5.11 24.64 -11.62
N THR A 117 4.05 24.96 -10.89
CA THR A 117 4.06 25.05 -9.44
C THR A 117 4.40 23.70 -8.80
N SER A 118 4.80 23.69 -7.54
CA SER A 118 5.02 22.43 -6.80
C SER A 118 3.77 21.55 -6.74
N GLU A 119 2.59 22.17 -6.69
CA GLU A 119 1.30 21.48 -6.67
C GLU A 119 0.98 20.80 -8.01
N GLU A 120 1.21 21.47 -9.13
CA GLU A 120 1.00 20.90 -10.47
C GLU A 120 1.95 19.72 -10.73
N ARG A 121 3.22 19.85 -10.29
CA ARG A 121 4.21 18.76 -10.34
C ARG A 121 3.75 17.56 -9.52
N LEU A 122 3.29 17.77 -8.28
CA LEU A 122 2.79 16.69 -7.43
C LEU A 122 1.51 16.03 -7.98
N ARG A 123 0.60 16.79 -8.60
CA ARG A 123 -0.60 16.22 -9.24
C ARG A 123 -0.26 15.36 -10.46
N ALA A 124 0.77 15.74 -11.22
CA ALA A 124 1.16 15.02 -12.44
C ALA A 124 1.79 13.64 -12.16
N PHE A 125 2.50 13.50 -11.02
CA PHE A 125 3.25 12.29 -10.66
C PHE A 125 2.65 11.48 -9.49
N GLY A 126 1.69 12.04 -8.75
CA GLY A 126 1.09 11.41 -7.57
C GLY A 126 0.46 10.02 -7.83
N PRO A 127 -0.40 9.86 -8.85
CA PRO A 127 -0.99 8.57 -9.20
C PRO A 127 0.04 7.50 -9.57
N GLN A 128 1.13 7.86 -10.25
CA GLN A 128 2.18 6.94 -10.70
C GLN A 128 3.07 6.49 -9.52
N LEU A 129 3.35 7.38 -8.56
CA LEU A 129 4.01 7.01 -7.31
C LEU A 129 3.17 6.04 -6.48
N TYR A 130 1.85 6.25 -6.42
CA TYR A 130 0.91 5.38 -5.72
C TYR A 130 0.88 3.97 -6.31
N ASP A 131 0.91 3.90 -7.64
CA ASP A 131 0.97 2.64 -8.37
C ASP A 131 2.29 1.89 -8.18
N ALA A 132 3.42 2.60 -8.11
CA ALA A 132 4.74 2.01 -7.91
C ALA A 132 4.93 1.32 -6.55
N ILE A 133 4.23 1.79 -5.51
CA ILE A 133 4.30 1.22 -4.15
C ILE A 133 3.23 0.14 -3.87
N GLY A 134 2.15 0.12 -4.66
CA GLY A 134 1.03 -0.82 -4.50
C GLY A 134 1.43 -2.30 -4.35
N PRO A 135 2.47 -2.83 -5.04
CA PRO A 135 2.92 -4.22 -4.87
C PRO A 135 3.33 -4.64 -3.46
N ALA A 136 3.80 -3.72 -2.61
CA ALA A 136 4.27 -4.04 -1.25
C ALA A 136 3.17 -3.90 -0.16
N TYR A 137 1.96 -3.46 -0.52
CA TYR A 137 0.87 -3.22 0.42
C TYR A 137 0.32 -4.51 1.06
N PRO A 138 0.10 -5.63 0.33
CA PRO A 138 -0.50 -6.84 0.91
C PRO A 138 0.29 -7.45 2.07
N ALA A 139 1.59 -7.15 2.17
CA ALA A 139 2.49 -7.82 3.09
C ALA A 139 2.34 -7.38 4.56
N THR A 140 1.98 -6.11 4.80
CA THR A 140 1.74 -5.58 6.14
C THR A 140 0.40 -4.87 6.30
N ARG A 141 -0.33 -4.60 5.21
CA ARG A 141 -1.68 -4.03 5.26
C ARG A 141 -2.71 -5.16 5.35
N ARG A 142 -3.39 -5.23 6.47
CA ARG A 142 -4.48 -6.18 6.73
C ARG A 142 -5.59 -5.47 7.49
N THR A 143 -6.77 -6.06 7.54
CA THR A 143 -7.88 -5.51 8.34
C THR A 143 -7.48 -5.44 9.80
N GLU A 144 -7.60 -4.27 10.44
CA GLU A 144 -7.62 -4.18 11.90
C GLU A 144 -9.07 -4.40 12.39
N PRO A 145 -9.38 -5.53 13.06
CA PRO A 145 -10.76 -5.88 13.40
C PRO A 145 -11.50 -4.83 14.23
N ARG A 146 -10.80 -4.15 15.17
CA ARG A 146 -11.43 -3.14 16.04
C ARG A 146 -11.80 -1.88 15.28
N ILE A 147 -10.97 -1.47 14.32
CA ILE A 147 -11.26 -0.31 13.45
C ILE A 147 -12.35 -0.69 12.44
N ALA A 148 -12.24 -1.87 11.82
CA ALA A 148 -13.23 -2.38 10.88
C ALA A 148 -14.62 -2.48 11.51
N ALA A 149 -14.72 -3.02 12.73
CA ALA A 149 -15.98 -3.10 13.46
C ALA A 149 -16.65 -1.73 13.63
N ARG A 150 -15.89 -0.68 13.98
CA ARG A 150 -16.44 0.69 14.08
C ARG A 150 -16.91 1.24 12.73
N VAL A 151 -16.15 0.99 11.67
CA VAL A 151 -16.54 1.42 10.31
C VAL A 151 -17.81 0.69 9.88
N TRP A 152 -17.90 -0.62 10.10
CA TRP A 152 -19.04 -1.44 9.72
C TRP A 152 -20.29 -1.15 10.56
N GLU A 153 -20.13 -0.88 11.86
CA GLU A 153 -21.21 -0.38 12.72
C GLU A 153 -21.76 0.95 12.19
N ALA A 154 -20.89 1.86 11.77
CA ALA A 154 -21.30 3.14 11.18
C ALA A 154 -22.04 2.98 9.85
N LEU A 155 -21.89 1.85 9.12
CA LEU A 155 -22.71 1.55 7.94
C LEU A 155 -24.17 1.23 8.32
N GLY A 156 -24.43 0.82 9.56
CA GLY A 156 -25.75 0.51 10.09
C GLY A 156 -26.44 -0.62 9.33
N ASP A 157 -27.71 -0.42 8.98
CA ASP A 157 -28.59 -1.38 8.31
C ASP A 157 -28.38 -1.51 6.79
N ALA A 158 -27.34 -0.87 6.23
CA ALA A 158 -27.07 -0.91 4.80
C ALA A 158 -26.88 -2.35 4.28
N ARG A 159 -27.58 -2.70 3.20
CA ARG A 159 -27.43 -4.00 2.52
C ARG A 159 -26.46 -3.89 1.35
N THR A 160 -26.54 -2.79 0.61
CA THR A 160 -25.64 -2.49 -0.51
C THR A 160 -24.63 -1.40 -0.13
N VAL A 161 -23.33 -1.69 -0.31
CA VAL A 161 -22.24 -0.80 0.07
C VAL A 161 -21.32 -0.53 -1.11
N LEU A 162 -21.11 0.75 -1.44
CA LEU A 162 -20.09 1.16 -2.39
C LEU A 162 -18.78 1.48 -1.66
N ASN A 163 -17.74 0.67 -1.84
CA ASN A 163 -16.40 0.95 -1.29
C ASN A 163 -15.56 1.75 -2.30
N VAL A 164 -15.44 3.06 -2.10
CA VAL A 164 -14.75 3.98 -3.01
C VAL A 164 -13.28 4.12 -2.64
N GLY A 165 -12.39 3.92 -3.61
CA GLY A 165 -10.95 3.85 -3.39
C GLY A 165 -10.55 2.61 -2.59
N ALA A 166 -11.11 1.46 -3.00
CA ALA A 166 -11.09 0.21 -2.24
C ALA A 166 -9.69 -0.41 -2.11
N GLY A 167 -8.73 -0.04 -2.97
CA GLY A 167 -7.44 -0.68 -3.06
C GLY A 167 -7.57 -2.20 -3.24
N THR A 168 -6.84 -2.95 -2.41
CA THR A 168 -6.85 -4.42 -2.41
C THR A 168 -8.08 -5.04 -1.71
N GLY A 169 -8.96 -4.22 -1.10
CA GLY A 169 -10.23 -4.68 -0.53
C GLY A 169 -10.22 -5.08 0.95
N SER A 170 -9.15 -4.78 1.70
CA SER A 170 -8.98 -5.27 3.08
C SER A 170 -10.08 -4.87 4.09
N TYR A 171 -10.86 -3.82 3.85
CA TYR A 171 -11.88 -3.34 4.80
C TYR A 171 -13.32 -3.60 4.35
N GLU A 172 -13.51 -4.45 3.33
CA GLU A 172 -14.83 -4.78 2.82
C GLU A 172 -15.63 -5.60 3.85
N PRO A 173 -16.85 -5.16 4.21
CA PRO A 173 -17.71 -5.96 5.09
C PRO A 173 -18.11 -7.27 4.40
N LEU A 174 -18.06 -8.37 5.15
CA LEU A 174 -18.32 -9.72 4.63
C LEU A 174 -19.81 -10.10 4.66
N ASP A 175 -20.63 -9.33 5.38
CA ASP A 175 -22.05 -9.58 5.64
C ASP A 175 -22.99 -8.73 4.76
N ARG A 176 -22.44 -8.02 3.76
CA ARG A 176 -23.16 -7.07 2.91
C ARG A 176 -22.78 -7.24 1.44
N GLU A 177 -23.64 -6.76 0.55
CA GLU A 177 -23.33 -6.70 -0.87
C GLU A 177 -22.44 -5.50 -1.16
N VAL A 178 -21.15 -5.76 -1.38
CA VAL A 178 -20.15 -4.72 -1.64
C VAL A 178 -19.90 -4.59 -3.13
N THR A 179 -19.88 -3.36 -3.63
CA THR A 179 -19.27 -2.98 -4.91
C THR A 179 -18.05 -2.12 -4.63
N ALA A 180 -16.89 -2.51 -5.12
CA ALA A 180 -15.66 -1.75 -4.97
C ALA A 180 -15.42 -0.81 -6.16
N VAL A 181 -14.79 0.34 -5.92
CA VAL A 181 -14.29 1.26 -6.94
C VAL A 181 -12.81 1.51 -6.68
N GLU A 182 -11.97 1.21 -7.66
CA GLU A 182 -10.51 1.39 -7.55
C GLU A 182 -9.94 1.75 -8.93
N PRO A 183 -9.35 2.95 -9.11
CA PRO A 183 -8.77 3.35 -10.39
C PRO A 183 -7.49 2.57 -10.75
N SER A 184 -6.69 2.10 -9.78
CA SER A 184 -5.43 1.39 -10.01
C SER A 184 -5.67 -0.04 -10.52
N ALA A 185 -5.19 -0.34 -11.73
CA ALA A 185 -5.26 -1.69 -12.29
C ALA A 185 -4.49 -2.72 -11.44
N VAL A 186 -3.36 -2.31 -10.86
CA VAL A 186 -2.54 -3.18 -10.03
C VAL A 186 -3.20 -3.50 -8.71
N MET A 187 -3.79 -2.51 -8.04
CA MET A 187 -4.53 -2.81 -6.80
C MET A 187 -5.73 -3.71 -7.08
N ARG A 188 -6.44 -3.50 -8.20
CA ARG A 188 -7.50 -4.41 -8.62
C ARG A 188 -7.01 -5.83 -8.88
N ALA A 189 -5.85 -6.00 -9.52
CA ALA A 189 -5.27 -7.31 -9.81
C ALA A 189 -4.75 -8.05 -8.55
N GLN A 190 -4.52 -7.33 -7.46
CA GLN A 190 -4.09 -7.87 -6.16
C GLN A 190 -5.26 -8.23 -5.23
N ARG A 191 -6.50 -7.94 -5.62
CA ARG A 191 -7.67 -8.29 -4.82
C ARG A 191 -7.78 -9.82 -4.71
N PRO A 192 -8.02 -10.37 -3.50
CA PRO A 192 -8.09 -11.81 -3.31
C PRO A 192 -9.30 -12.41 -4.03
N GLU A 193 -9.26 -13.73 -4.27
CA GLU A 193 -10.42 -14.47 -4.74
C GLU A 193 -11.57 -14.34 -3.74
N GLY A 194 -12.78 -14.04 -4.23
CA GLY A 194 -13.94 -13.75 -3.40
C GLY A 194 -14.08 -12.30 -2.92
N ALA A 195 -13.13 -11.41 -3.24
CA ALA A 195 -13.29 -9.97 -3.00
C ALA A 195 -14.47 -9.39 -3.79
N ALA A 196 -15.00 -8.26 -3.33
CA ALA A 196 -16.11 -7.58 -4.00
C ALA A 196 -15.80 -7.27 -5.47
N ARG A 197 -16.84 -7.28 -6.32
CA ARG A 197 -16.73 -6.83 -7.71
C ARG A 197 -16.13 -5.42 -7.73
N CYS A 198 -15.05 -5.24 -8.48
CA CYS A 198 -14.33 -3.96 -8.52
C CYS A 198 -14.50 -3.26 -9.87
N VAL A 199 -14.97 -2.02 -9.83
CA VAL A 199 -15.16 -1.14 -10.98
C VAL A 199 -13.96 -0.18 -11.10
N ALA A 200 -13.45 -0.04 -12.32
CA ALA A 200 -12.40 0.94 -12.62
C ALA A 200 -13.02 2.33 -12.81
N ALA A 201 -12.98 3.17 -11.78
CA ALA A 201 -13.43 4.55 -11.83
C ALA A 201 -12.69 5.41 -10.80
N ALA A 202 -12.69 6.72 -11.03
CA ALA A 202 -12.18 7.70 -10.06
C ALA A 202 -13.31 8.11 -9.10
N ALA A 203 -12.96 8.52 -7.88
CA ALA A 203 -13.95 8.89 -6.87
C ALA A 203 -14.80 10.10 -7.30
N GLU A 204 -14.23 10.99 -8.12
CA GLU A 204 -14.85 12.22 -8.61
C GLU A 204 -15.85 12.02 -9.76
N SER A 205 -15.96 10.80 -10.29
CA SER A 205 -16.90 10.47 -11.36
C SER A 205 -17.34 9.02 -11.23
N LEU A 206 -18.32 8.78 -10.36
CA LEU A 206 -18.80 7.44 -10.05
C LEU A 206 -19.82 6.99 -11.12
N PRO A 207 -19.63 5.84 -11.79
CA PRO A 207 -20.46 5.39 -12.91
C PRO A 207 -21.77 4.73 -12.44
N PHE A 208 -22.42 5.32 -11.44
CA PHE A 208 -23.64 4.81 -10.82
C PHE A 208 -24.72 5.90 -10.76
N ALA A 209 -25.97 5.46 -10.83
CA ALA A 209 -27.12 6.34 -10.69
C ALA A 209 -27.22 6.90 -9.27
N ASP A 210 -27.93 8.01 -9.14
CA ASP A 210 -28.20 8.65 -7.86
C ASP A 210 -28.92 7.68 -6.91
N ARG A 211 -28.49 7.66 -5.64
CA ARG A 211 -29.08 6.85 -4.56
C ARG A 211 -29.25 5.36 -4.90
N SER A 212 -28.31 4.81 -5.68
CA SER A 212 -28.27 3.39 -6.07
C SER A 212 -27.73 2.47 -4.98
N PHE A 213 -27.07 3.01 -3.95
CA PHE A 213 -26.55 2.26 -2.80
C PHE A 213 -27.17 2.72 -1.48
N ASP A 214 -27.30 1.81 -0.51
CA ASP A 214 -27.71 2.16 0.85
C ASP A 214 -26.62 3.00 1.53
N ALA A 215 -25.36 2.57 1.41
CA ALA A 215 -24.22 3.30 1.95
C ALA A 215 -23.03 3.35 0.96
N ALA A 216 -22.22 4.39 1.08
CA ALA A 216 -20.88 4.45 0.50
C ALA A 216 -19.85 4.55 1.62
N MET A 217 -18.73 3.85 1.45
CA MET A 217 -17.59 3.92 2.36
C MET A 217 -16.30 4.29 1.64
N ALA A 218 -15.40 4.94 2.36
CA ALA A 218 -14.03 5.17 1.91
C ALA A 218 -13.08 4.96 3.09
N PHE A 219 -12.04 4.14 2.90
CA PHE A 219 -11.10 3.80 3.95
C PHE A 219 -9.69 4.26 3.59
N SER A 220 -9.16 5.26 4.31
CA SER A 220 -7.78 5.74 4.18
C SER A 220 -7.35 6.05 2.73
N THR A 221 -8.27 6.57 1.92
CA THR A 221 -8.06 6.78 0.48
C THR A 221 -8.29 8.21 0.02
N VAL A 222 -9.07 9.00 0.75
CA VAL A 222 -9.49 10.37 0.37
C VAL A 222 -8.32 11.29 0.04
N HIS A 223 -7.18 11.11 0.70
CA HIS A 223 -5.97 11.91 0.48
C HIS A 223 -5.19 11.54 -0.80
N HIS A 224 -5.62 10.51 -1.52
CA HIS A 224 -5.12 10.13 -2.84
C HIS A 224 -5.98 10.69 -3.99
N TRP A 225 -7.17 11.21 -3.69
CA TRP A 225 -8.08 11.74 -4.71
C TRP A 225 -7.57 13.08 -5.22
N ARG A 226 -7.83 13.36 -6.50
CA ARG A 226 -7.43 14.62 -7.14
C ARG A 226 -8.25 15.77 -6.60
N ASP A 227 -9.55 15.55 -6.40
CA ASP A 227 -10.45 16.47 -5.71
C ASP A 227 -11.24 15.71 -4.63
N PRO A 228 -10.75 15.72 -3.37
CA PRO A 228 -11.43 15.08 -2.25
C PRO A 228 -12.87 15.54 -2.05
N ILE A 229 -13.16 16.82 -2.31
CA ILE A 229 -14.49 17.39 -2.07
C ILE A 229 -15.47 16.94 -3.17
N ALA A 230 -15.02 16.90 -4.43
CA ALA A 230 -15.81 16.35 -5.52
C ALA A 230 -16.10 14.86 -5.30
N GLY A 231 -15.09 14.06 -4.93
CA GLY A 231 -15.28 12.63 -4.67
C GLY A 231 -16.25 12.33 -3.52
N LEU A 232 -16.17 13.12 -2.43
CA LEU A 232 -17.12 13.00 -1.32
C LEU A 232 -18.55 13.37 -1.72
N ARG A 233 -18.73 14.38 -2.60
CA ARG A 233 -20.04 14.74 -3.14
C ARG A 233 -20.60 13.64 -4.04
N GLU A 234 -19.76 12.99 -4.85
CA GLU A 234 -20.16 11.84 -5.65
C GLU A 234 -20.61 10.66 -4.78
N MET A 235 -19.88 10.34 -3.70
CA MET A 235 -20.33 9.35 -2.71
C MET A 235 -21.71 9.71 -2.15
N ARG A 236 -21.94 10.98 -1.82
CA ARG A 236 -23.23 11.46 -1.31
C ARG A 236 -24.34 11.43 -2.35
N ARG A 237 -24.01 11.58 -3.64
CA ARG A 237 -24.95 11.48 -4.76
C ARG A 237 -25.43 10.04 -4.92
N VAL A 238 -24.51 9.08 -4.92
CA VAL A 238 -24.83 7.67 -5.22
C VAL A 238 -25.37 6.89 -4.01
N ALA A 239 -25.14 7.36 -2.78
CA ALA A 239 -25.53 6.64 -1.56
C ALA A 239 -26.31 7.49 -0.55
N ARG A 240 -27.17 6.82 0.23
CA ARG A 240 -28.00 7.48 1.27
C ARG A 240 -27.18 7.84 2.51
N ARG A 241 -26.27 6.95 2.92
CA ARG A 241 -25.34 7.10 4.04
C ARG A 241 -23.89 7.13 3.54
N VAL A 242 -23.03 7.93 4.16
CA VAL A 242 -21.61 8.01 3.80
C VAL A 242 -20.73 7.84 5.04
N VAL A 243 -19.81 6.88 5.00
CA VAL A 243 -18.86 6.57 6.08
C VAL A 243 -17.44 6.71 5.57
N VAL A 244 -16.65 7.60 6.16
CA VAL A 244 -15.28 7.86 5.69
C VAL A 244 -14.30 7.73 6.85
N PHE A 245 -13.44 6.73 6.78
CA PHE A 245 -12.27 6.64 7.65
C PHE A 245 -11.11 7.38 7.00
N THR A 246 -10.60 8.41 7.66
CA THR A 246 -9.53 9.27 7.15
C THR A 246 -8.63 9.76 8.26
N HIS A 247 -7.61 10.52 7.89
CA HIS A 247 -6.66 11.14 8.78
C HIS A 247 -6.82 12.67 8.75
N ASP A 248 -6.77 13.30 9.93
CA ASP A 248 -6.84 14.74 10.10
C ASP A 248 -5.54 15.43 9.68
N ALA A 249 -5.56 16.06 8.51
CA ALA A 249 -4.43 16.83 7.99
C ALA A 249 -4.37 18.29 8.50
N SER A 250 -5.26 18.71 9.40
CA SER A 250 -5.35 20.08 9.92
C SER A 250 -4.84 20.23 11.34
N ASP A 251 -5.01 19.20 12.17
CA ASP A 251 -4.74 19.31 13.61
C ASP A 251 -3.23 19.19 13.93
N THR A 252 -2.74 20.11 14.75
CA THR A 252 -1.37 20.17 15.27
C THR A 252 -1.21 19.37 16.56
N GLY A 253 -2.28 19.10 17.32
CA GLY A 253 -2.22 18.45 18.63
C GLY A 253 -1.73 17.00 18.58
N TRP A 254 -2.30 16.16 17.70
CA TRP A 254 -1.85 14.77 17.55
C TRP A 254 -0.51 14.66 16.80
N ARG A 255 -0.15 15.63 15.94
CA ARG A 255 1.16 15.64 15.25
C ARG A 255 2.33 15.70 16.23
N HIS A 256 2.13 16.35 17.36
CA HIS A 256 3.11 16.38 18.45
C HIS A 256 3.08 15.11 19.32
N ARG A 257 2.07 14.25 19.18
CA ARG A 257 2.01 12.94 19.87
C ARG A 257 2.62 11.82 19.04
N PHE A 258 2.50 11.85 17.72
CA PHE A 258 3.13 10.83 16.89
C PHE A 258 4.62 11.13 16.67
N TRP A 259 5.44 10.52 17.52
CA TRP A 259 6.89 10.71 17.61
C TRP A 259 7.63 10.54 16.27
N LEU A 260 7.16 9.66 15.38
CA LEU A 260 7.84 9.41 14.11
C LEU A 260 7.86 10.67 13.23
N THR A 261 6.71 11.31 13.07
CA THR A 261 6.58 12.55 12.29
C THR A 261 7.11 13.77 13.04
N ARG A 262 7.04 13.75 14.38
CA ARG A 262 7.56 14.83 15.22
C ARG A 262 9.07 14.91 15.20
N ASP A 263 9.76 13.79 15.40
CA ASP A 263 11.19 13.76 15.71
C ASP A 263 12.05 13.32 14.52
N TYR A 264 11.53 12.47 13.64
CA TYR A 264 12.34 11.79 12.63
C TYR A 264 11.95 12.13 11.19
N LEU A 265 10.69 12.50 10.93
CA LEU A 265 10.16 12.80 9.58
C LEU A 265 9.45 14.17 9.50
N PRO A 266 10.16 15.29 9.72
CA PRO A 266 9.57 16.64 9.61
C PRO A 266 9.02 16.94 8.20
N GLU A 267 9.50 16.27 7.16
CA GLU A 267 9.04 16.40 5.78
C GLU A 267 7.55 16.10 5.61
N VAL A 268 6.97 15.29 6.49
CA VAL A 268 5.54 14.93 6.44
C VAL A 268 4.64 16.16 6.52
N ALA A 269 5.04 17.20 7.25
CA ALA A 269 4.32 18.47 7.31
C ALA A 269 4.12 19.10 5.91
N GLY A 270 5.14 19.03 5.05
CA GLY A 270 5.05 19.49 3.66
C GLY A 270 4.16 18.60 2.79
N LEU A 271 4.12 17.28 3.05
CA LEU A 271 3.30 16.33 2.28
C LEU A 271 1.80 16.47 2.54
N VAL A 272 1.42 17.03 3.70
CA VAL A 272 0.03 17.24 4.13
C VAL A 272 -0.42 18.69 3.97
N ALA A 273 0.50 19.62 3.71
CA ALA A 273 0.19 21.01 3.42
C ALA A 273 -0.74 21.13 2.21
N GLY A 274 -1.74 22.03 2.29
CA GLY A 274 -2.71 22.26 1.22
C GLY A 274 -3.84 21.23 1.13
N ARG A 275 -3.79 20.12 1.88
CA ARG A 275 -4.93 19.18 1.94
C ARG A 275 -6.14 19.83 2.62
N PRO A 276 -7.38 19.51 2.19
CA PRO A 276 -8.58 19.94 2.91
C PRO A 276 -8.55 19.50 4.38
N SER A 277 -8.99 20.38 5.28
CA SER A 277 -9.18 20.03 6.70
C SER A 277 -10.29 18.99 6.86
N VAL A 278 -10.26 18.23 7.96
CA VAL A 278 -11.34 17.26 8.24
C VAL A 278 -12.70 17.94 8.36
N ASP A 279 -12.77 19.17 8.90
CA ASP A 279 -14.01 19.97 8.93
C ASP A 279 -14.52 20.33 7.53
N ARG A 280 -13.62 20.56 6.58
CA ARG A 280 -14.00 20.83 5.19
C ARG A 280 -14.51 19.57 4.52
N LEU A 281 -13.89 18.41 4.78
CA LEU A 281 -14.37 17.11 4.30
C LEU A 281 -15.75 16.78 4.89
N ALA A 282 -15.94 16.94 6.20
CA ALA A 282 -17.20 16.66 6.88
C ALA A 282 -18.33 17.56 6.39
N ARG A 283 -18.09 18.86 6.21
CA ARG A 283 -19.07 19.79 5.63
C ARG A 283 -19.49 19.42 4.20
N ALA A 284 -18.63 18.79 3.41
CA ALA A 284 -18.96 18.41 2.03
C ALA A 284 -20.08 17.36 1.96
N ILE A 285 -20.25 16.56 3.01
CA ILE A 285 -21.23 15.46 3.08
C ILE A 285 -22.24 15.61 4.22
N GLY A 286 -22.07 16.62 5.08
CA GLY A 286 -22.91 16.82 6.27
C GLY A 286 -22.59 15.84 7.40
N ALA A 287 -21.33 15.40 7.52
CA ALA A 287 -20.95 14.38 8.48
C ALA A 287 -20.67 14.94 9.89
N ARG A 288 -20.93 14.12 10.91
CA ARG A 288 -20.29 14.23 12.22
C ARG A 288 -18.88 13.62 12.17
N ILE A 289 -17.98 14.10 13.03
CA ILE A 289 -16.58 13.65 13.09
C ILE A 289 -16.37 12.93 14.42
N GLU A 290 -15.79 11.73 14.39
CA GLU A 290 -15.43 10.96 15.57
C GLU A 290 -13.94 10.62 15.57
N PRO A 291 -13.24 10.70 16.72
CA PRO A 291 -11.88 10.20 16.82
C PRO A 291 -11.85 8.67 16.71
N VAL A 292 -10.80 8.14 16.07
CA VAL A 292 -10.51 6.71 16.05
C VAL A 292 -9.19 6.46 16.75
N LEU A 293 -9.24 5.68 17.83
CA LEU A 293 -8.05 5.26 18.57
C LEU A 293 -7.37 4.10 17.85
N ILE A 294 -6.04 4.10 17.87
CA ILE A 294 -5.21 3.05 17.29
C ILE A 294 -4.77 2.13 18.43
N PRO A 295 -5.17 0.86 18.43
CA PRO A 295 -4.68 -0.11 19.40
C PRO A 295 -3.16 -0.27 19.32
N TRP A 296 -2.50 -0.54 20.44
CA TRP A 296 -1.04 -0.70 20.46
C TRP A 296 -0.55 -1.87 19.59
N ASP A 297 -1.36 -2.91 19.48
CA ASP A 297 -1.16 -4.13 18.69
C ASP A 297 -1.89 -4.09 17.34
N CYS A 298 -2.17 -2.89 16.81
CA CYS A 298 -2.86 -2.69 15.54
C CYS A 298 -2.33 -3.64 14.45
N ALA A 299 -3.25 -4.39 13.85
CA ALA A 299 -2.94 -5.40 12.85
C ALA A 299 -2.63 -4.75 11.49
N ASP A 300 -3.31 -3.66 11.13
CA ASP A 300 -3.08 -2.95 9.87
C ASP A 300 -1.83 -2.07 9.96
N GLY A 301 -0.81 -2.34 9.14
CA GLY A 301 0.45 -1.60 9.14
C GLY A 301 0.39 -0.26 8.41
N PHE A 302 -0.60 0.59 8.68
CA PHE A 302 -0.58 2.00 8.24
C PHE A 302 0.45 2.83 9.05
N LEU A 303 0.69 4.07 8.63
CA LEU A 303 1.82 4.88 9.12
C LEU A 303 1.88 4.96 10.65
N GLU A 304 0.76 5.13 11.33
CA GLU A 304 0.67 5.33 12.78
C GLU A 304 0.57 4.02 13.58
N ALA A 305 0.46 2.86 12.92
CA ALA A 305 0.10 1.58 13.54
C ALA A 305 1.14 1.01 14.53
N TYR A 306 2.40 1.45 14.43
CA TYR A 306 3.51 0.99 15.27
C TYR A 306 3.94 2.04 16.29
N TRP A 307 3.02 2.92 16.69
CA TRP A 307 3.29 4.01 17.63
C TRP A 307 3.89 3.54 18.97
N ARG A 308 3.58 2.34 19.44
CA ARG A 308 4.17 1.70 20.64
C ARG A 308 5.22 0.64 20.32
N ARG A 309 5.54 0.43 19.04
CA ARG A 309 6.45 -0.61 18.52
C ARG A 309 7.50 0.02 17.58
N PRO A 310 8.29 0.99 18.07
CA PRO A 310 9.19 1.81 17.24
C PRO A 310 10.19 1.01 16.40
N GLU A 311 10.64 -0.14 16.90
CA GLU A 311 11.53 -1.08 16.22
C GLU A 311 10.98 -1.56 14.87
N ALA A 312 9.66 -1.58 14.69
CA ALA A 312 9.04 -1.99 13.43
C ALA A 312 9.46 -1.08 12.27
N TYR A 313 9.65 0.23 12.49
CA TYR A 313 10.08 1.14 11.43
C TYR A 313 11.56 0.98 11.05
N LEU A 314 12.35 0.17 11.78
CA LEU A 314 13.70 -0.22 11.35
C LEU A 314 13.67 -1.31 10.28
N ASP A 315 12.57 -2.05 10.15
CA ASP A 315 12.38 -3.02 9.08
C ASP A 315 12.03 -2.31 7.75
N ASP A 316 12.81 -2.60 6.70
CA ASP A 316 12.55 -2.08 5.35
C ASP A 316 11.19 -2.51 4.83
N HIS A 317 10.75 -3.72 5.16
CA HIS A 317 9.47 -4.24 4.71
C HIS A 317 8.28 -3.42 5.22
N VAL A 318 8.32 -3.04 6.50
CA VAL A 318 7.32 -2.15 7.11
C VAL A 318 7.33 -0.78 6.43
N ARG A 319 8.51 -0.23 6.15
CA ARG A 319 8.61 1.09 5.51
C ARG A 319 8.09 1.07 4.06
N ARG A 320 8.39 0.03 3.28
CA ARG A 320 7.96 -0.06 1.87
C ARG A 320 6.44 -0.21 1.70
N ALA A 321 5.74 -0.74 2.71
CA ALA A 321 4.28 -0.85 2.71
C ALA A 321 3.54 0.45 3.10
N VAL A 322 4.27 1.54 3.41
CA VAL A 322 3.71 2.83 3.82
C VAL A 322 4.21 3.93 2.89
N SER A 323 3.28 4.51 2.10
CA SER A 323 3.60 5.50 1.05
C SER A 323 4.44 6.70 1.47
N VAL A 324 4.35 7.09 2.74
CA VAL A 324 5.06 8.27 3.26
C VAL A 324 6.57 8.11 3.13
N TRP A 325 7.13 6.92 3.37
CA TRP A 325 8.58 6.69 3.27
C TRP A 325 9.12 6.94 1.86
N THR A 326 8.38 6.52 0.83
CA THR A 326 8.72 6.82 -0.57
C THR A 326 8.66 8.31 -0.86
N ARG A 327 7.68 9.01 -0.29
CA ARG A 327 7.43 10.44 -0.56
C ARG A 327 8.41 11.38 0.12
N VAL A 328 8.91 11.04 1.31
CA VAL A 328 9.96 11.83 2.01
C VAL A 328 11.34 11.65 1.36
N GLY A 329 11.53 10.56 0.62
CA GLY A 329 12.74 10.29 -0.14
C GLY A 329 13.84 9.58 0.67
N PRO A 330 14.86 9.04 -0.03
CA PRO A 330 15.83 8.11 0.54
C PRO A 330 16.79 8.76 1.55
N GLU A 331 17.02 10.07 1.45
CA GLU A 331 17.86 10.80 2.41
C GLU A 331 17.16 10.99 3.75
N ALA A 332 15.89 11.41 3.72
CA ALA A 332 15.07 11.54 4.92
C ALA A 332 14.85 10.16 5.58
N GLU A 333 14.56 9.12 4.79
CA GLU A 333 14.42 7.75 5.28
C GLU A 333 15.69 7.30 6.04
N ARG A 334 16.87 7.47 5.44
CA ARG A 334 18.13 7.08 6.08
C ARG A 334 18.38 7.85 7.39
N ARG A 335 18.20 9.17 7.39
CA ARG A 335 18.36 9.97 8.62
C ARG A 335 17.41 9.53 9.72
N ALA A 336 16.14 9.29 9.37
CA ALA A 336 15.13 8.85 10.32
C ALA A 336 15.47 7.48 10.92
N VAL A 337 15.85 6.51 10.09
CA VAL A 337 16.20 5.15 10.53
C VAL A 337 17.44 5.14 11.41
N ASP A 338 18.49 5.87 11.03
CA ASP A 338 19.73 5.93 11.80
C ASP A 338 19.52 6.67 13.14
N GLY A 339 18.77 7.77 13.13
CA GLY A 339 18.39 8.49 14.34
C GLY A 339 17.56 7.64 15.30
N LEU A 340 16.54 6.95 14.78
CA LEU A 340 15.69 6.06 15.57
C LEU A 340 16.49 4.89 16.15
N ARG A 341 17.37 4.26 15.36
CA ARG A 341 18.24 3.17 15.85
C ARG A 341 19.11 3.64 17.01
N HIS A 342 19.67 4.85 16.91
CA HIS A 342 20.51 5.42 17.96
C HIS A 342 19.72 5.75 19.24
N ASP A 343 18.51 6.30 19.11
CA ASP A 343 17.65 6.63 20.25
C ASP A 343 17.05 5.39 20.92
N LEU A 344 16.79 4.31 20.18
CA LEU A 344 16.38 3.02 20.75
C LEU A 344 17.53 2.36 21.52
N ALA A 345 18.74 2.33 20.94
CA ALA A 345 19.91 1.72 21.59
C ALA A 345 20.33 2.45 22.88
N SER A 346 20.05 3.75 22.98
CA SER A 346 20.38 4.58 24.16
C SER A 346 19.25 4.72 25.18
N GLY A 347 18.04 4.22 24.88
CA GLY A 347 16.86 4.39 25.72
C GLY A 347 16.19 5.78 25.66
N ARG A 348 16.76 6.74 24.92
CA ARG A 348 16.22 8.10 24.78
C ARG A 348 14.83 8.14 24.16
N TRP A 349 14.53 7.22 23.25
CA TRP A 349 13.18 7.13 22.68
C TRP A 349 12.14 6.85 23.77
N ALA A 350 12.42 5.89 24.66
CA ALA A 350 11.51 5.53 25.74
C ALA A 350 11.33 6.69 26.73
N GLU A 351 12.42 7.39 27.07
CA GLU A 351 12.39 8.54 27.98
C GLU A 351 11.51 9.69 27.44
N ARG A 352 11.61 10.01 26.15
CA ARG A 352 10.87 11.09 25.47
C ARG A 352 9.39 10.76 25.24
N ASN A 353 9.03 9.48 25.21
CA ASN A 353 7.70 9.00 24.84
C ASN A 353 7.04 8.19 25.96
N ARG A 354 7.42 8.42 27.22
CA ARG A 354 6.90 7.69 28.40
C ARG A 354 5.38 7.72 28.51
N ASP A 355 4.76 8.81 28.05
CA ASP A 355 3.31 9.00 28.00
C ASP A 355 2.59 8.02 27.06
N LEU A 356 3.30 7.40 26.13
CA LEU A 356 2.75 6.41 25.19
C LEU A 356 2.97 4.96 25.66
N VAL A 357 4.01 4.69 26.44
CA VAL A 357 4.48 3.31 26.70
C VAL A 357 3.45 2.47 27.47
N ASP A 358 2.53 3.08 28.21
CA ASP A 358 1.52 2.37 29.02
C ASP A 358 0.10 2.44 28.45
N LEU A 359 -0.08 3.06 27.27
CA LEU A 359 -1.40 3.17 26.65
C LEU A 359 -1.77 1.89 25.90
N ASP A 360 -3.05 1.48 26.01
CA ASP A 360 -3.60 0.38 25.22
C ASP A 360 -4.04 0.84 23.82
N ALA A 361 -4.40 2.11 23.67
CA ALA A 361 -4.73 2.74 22.40
C ALA A 361 -4.39 4.23 22.41
N ALA A 362 -4.03 4.78 21.25
CA ALA A 362 -3.63 6.17 21.10
C ALA A 362 -4.48 6.92 20.06
N GLU A 363 -4.82 8.18 20.34
CA GLU A 363 -5.41 9.09 19.36
C GLU A 363 -4.30 9.78 18.56
N LEU A 364 -4.07 9.33 17.32
CA LEU A 364 -3.02 9.85 16.43
C LEU A 364 -3.60 10.41 15.14
N GLY A 365 -4.68 11.20 15.25
CA GLY A 365 -5.23 11.96 14.13
C GLY A 365 -6.20 11.20 13.21
N LEU A 366 -6.50 9.92 13.48
CA LEU A 366 -7.51 9.19 12.72
C LEU A 366 -8.93 9.66 13.10
N ARG A 367 -9.78 9.74 12.08
CA ARG A 367 -11.15 10.26 12.15
C ARG A 367 -12.09 9.37 11.36
N LEU A 368 -13.29 9.18 11.90
CA LEU A 368 -14.43 8.58 11.22
C LEU A 368 -15.47 9.67 10.97
N LEU A 369 -15.83 9.88 9.70
CA LEU A 369 -16.88 10.81 9.31
C LEU A 369 -18.12 10.00 8.98
N VAL A 370 -19.25 10.35 9.57
CA VAL A 370 -20.53 9.64 9.39
C VAL A 370 -21.61 10.63 8.99
N ALA A 371 -22.19 10.46 7.79
CA ALA A 371 -23.22 11.32 7.19
C ALA A 371 -24.47 10.55 6.76
#